data_AF-A0A094F4L6-F1
#
_entry.id   AF-A0A094F4L6-F1
#
_cell.length_a   1.000
_cell.length_b   1.000
_cell.length_c   1.000
_cell.angle_alpha   90.00
_cell.angle_beta   90.00
_cell.angle_gamma   90.00
#
_symmetry.space_group_name_H-M   'P 1'
#
loop_
_entity.id
_entity.type
_entity.pdbx_description
1 polymer ?
#
loop_
_entity_poly.entity_id
_entity_poly.type
_entity_poly.pdbx_seq_one_letter_code
_entity_poly.pdbx_strand_id
1 'polypeptide(L)'
;MSVVDLFARSEPRLRVIFSPLDEPTYETVAGLVQLFRHYSIPSDFLSERIQSVTHSFGSEKDSNNWNCSWFHFLCKNVTVRLFEGLDPQIVNPHHDSLPQSQADWSWIRAGFFLKWLPSQGPNSSNQSCVTLICFGASIQLQQRFERLASNSAWRDAVSDPYNLFVIILDELFLQMDGIVWNLSDTFRAIEEKTLDRAHSRDPTDEMDFVGLHNVAKHIIFLKEGSDAILLTLENMLAHHKHLLETGSSSGADAWEATQVRLKYKDGLFQSVSLRVTSLDKRMQNIINLSFNLATQQDSRVVQRDSFSMKTIAAVTLFFLPISTTAVGDLHSKYG
;
A
#
# COMPACT_ATOMS: atom_id res chain seq x y z
N MET A 1 -29.69 3.81 -0.87
CA MET A 1 -30.67 2.77 -0.47
C MET A 1 -30.53 2.59 1.03
N SER A 2 -31.62 2.60 1.80
CA SER A 2 -31.53 2.39 3.25
C SER A 2 -31.31 0.91 3.58
N VAL A 3 -30.78 0.63 4.77
CA VAL A 3 -30.61 -0.75 5.27
C VAL A 3 -31.96 -1.45 5.45
N VAL A 4 -33.01 -0.69 5.80
CA VAL A 4 -34.39 -1.20 5.89
C VAL A 4 -34.90 -1.68 4.54
N ASP A 5 -34.68 -0.89 3.47
CA ASP A 5 -35.06 -1.29 2.11
C ASP A 5 -34.30 -2.53 1.63
N LEU A 6 -33.04 -2.66 2.03
CA LEU A 6 -32.21 -3.83 1.70
C LEU A 6 -32.75 -5.12 2.34
N PHE A 7 -33.22 -5.03 3.59
CA PHE A 7 -33.75 -6.17 4.33
C PHE A 7 -35.17 -6.55 3.91
N ALA A 8 -35.95 -5.60 3.38
CA ALA A 8 -37.28 -5.87 2.85
C ALA A 8 -37.27 -6.65 1.51
N ARG A 9 -36.13 -6.71 0.82
CA ARG A 9 -35.99 -7.43 -0.46
C ARG A 9 -35.82 -8.93 -0.24
N SER A 10 -36.47 -9.74 -1.08
CA SER A 10 -36.28 -11.19 -1.14
C SER A 10 -34.80 -11.56 -1.22
N GLU A 11 -34.37 -12.60 -0.51
CA GLU A 11 -33.00 -13.10 -0.56
C GLU A 11 -32.70 -13.75 -1.93
N PRO A 12 -31.81 -13.16 -2.75
CA PRO A 12 -31.37 -13.79 -3.98
C PRO A 12 -30.35 -14.90 -3.69
N ARG A 13 -30.09 -15.78 -4.66
CA ARG A 13 -29.03 -16.79 -4.58
C ARG A 13 -27.63 -16.20 -4.37
N LEU A 14 -27.39 -15.03 -4.95
CA LEU A 14 -26.18 -14.24 -4.78
C LEU A 14 -26.56 -12.80 -4.47
N ARG A 15 -26.05 -12.27 -3.36
CA ARG A 15 -26.18 -10.87 -2.95
C ARG A 15 -24.78 -10.29 -2.75
N VAL A 16 -24.50 -9.14 -3.34
CA VAL A 16 -23.30 -8.34 -3.07
C VAL A 16 -23.74 -6.99 -2.53
N ILE A 17 -23.21 -6.60 -1.37
CA ILE A 17 -23.53 -5.36 -0.68
C ILE A 17 -22.27 -4.51 -0.60
N PHE A 18 -22.35 -3.28 -1.12
CA PHE A 18 -21.32 -2.27 -0.91
C PHE A 18 -21.71 -1.39 0.26
N SER A 19 -20.88 -1.39 1.29
CA SER A 19 -21.02 -0.56 2.47
C SER A 19 -19.90 0.49 2.50
N PRO A 20 -20.12 1.66 3.11
CA PRO A 20 -19.02 2.49 3.58
C PRO A 20 -17.99 1.67 4.39
N LEU A 21 -16.80 2.23 4.57
CA LEU A 21 -15.77 1.62 5.41
C LEU A 21 -16.38 1.25 6.77
N ASP A 22 -15.97 0.10 7.30
CA ASP A 22 -16.36 -0.48 8.59
C ASP A 22 -15.78 0.31 9.79
N GLU A 23 -15.61 1.61 9.61
CA GLU A 23 -15.23 2.59 10.62
C GLU A 23 -16.44 3.49 10.89
N PRO A 24 -17.05 3.41 12.08
CA PRO A 24 -18.32 4.07 12.34
C PRO A 24 -18.12 5.59 12.39
N THR A 25 -18.84 6.31 11.52
CA THR A 25 -19.04 7.75 11.64
C THR A 25 -20.42 8.03 12.23
N TYR A 26 -20.68 9.27 12.65
CA TYR A 26 -22.00 9.68 13.13
C TYR A 26 -23.12 9.33 12.13
N GLU A 27 -22.83 9.40 10.83
CA GLU A 27 -23.79 9.12 9.76
C GLU A 27 -23.96 7.62 9.47
N THR A 28 -22.90 6.81 9.61
CA THR A 28 -22.90 5.40 9.19
C THR A 28 -23.19 4.42 10.32
N VAL A 29 -22.97 4.80 11.59
CA VAL A 29 -23.00 3.89 12.75
C VAL A 29 -24.31 3.12 12.87
N ALA A 30 -25.47 3.79 12.70
CA ALA A 30 -26.77 3.13 12.85
C ALA A 30 -26.99 2.06 11.77
N GLY A 31 -26.60 2.35 10.52
CA GLY A 31 -26.69 1.41 9.40
C GLY A 31 -25.73 0.24 9.55
N LEU A 32 -24.49 0.49 9.98
CA LEU A 32 -23.49 -0.54 10.26
C LEU A 32 -23.98 -1.49 11.37
N VAL A 33 -24.46 -0.97 12.50
CA VAL A 33 -25.00 -1.82 13.59
C VAL A 33 -26.13 -2.73 13.11
N GLN A 34 -27.04 -2.21 12.27
CA GLN A 34 -28.12 -3.01 11.68
C GLN A 34 -27.57 -4.09 10.74
N LEU A 35 -26.60 -3.76 9.89
CA LEU A 35 -25.97 -4.70 8.96
C LEU A 35 -25.24 -5.84 9.67
N PHE A 36 -24.44 -5.50 10.69
CA PHE A 36 -23.69 -6.47 11.50
C PHE A 36 -24.62 -7.44 12.22
N ARG A 37 -25.70 -6.93 12.82
CA ARG A 37 -26.70 -7.77 13.50
C ARG A 37 -27.46 -8.66 12.52
N HIS A 38 -27.90 -8.13 11.38
CA HIS A 38 -28.69 -8.87 10.42
C HIS A 38 -27.90 -10.02 9.78
N TYR A 39 -26.64 -9.80 9.43
CA TYR A 39 -25.79 -10.82 8.82
C TYR A 39 -25.00 -11.66 9.82
N SER A 40 -25.15 -11.41 11.13
CA SER A 40 -24.37 -12.06 12.20
C SER A 40 -22.87 -11.97 11.94
N ILE A 41 -22.37 -10.78 11.60
CA ILE A 41 -20.93 -10.57 11.37
C ILE A 41 -20.20 -10.76 12.71
N PRO A 42 -19.15 -11.61 12.79
CA PRO A 42 -18.43 -11.88 14.03
C PRO A 42 -17.83 -10.62 14.66
N SER A 43 -17.73 -10.59 16.00
CA SER A 43 -17.08 -9.50 16.72
C SER A 43 -15.59 -9.38 16.42
N ASP A 44 -14.96 -10.49 16.03
CA ASP A 44 -13.55 -10.51 15.63
C ASP A 44 -13.30 -9.64 14.40
N PHE A 45 -14.23 -9.61 13.43
CA PHE A 45 -14.17 -8.71 12.28
C PHE A 45 -14.02 -7.23 12.72
N LEU A 46 -14.82 -6.77 13.69
CA LEU A 46 -14.71 -5.41 14.21
C LEU A 46 -13.42 -5.19 15.01
N SER A 47 -13.04 -6.19 15.81
CA SER A 47 -11.86 -6.11 16.67
C SER A 47 -10.59 -5.97 15.84
N GLU A 48 -10.51 -6.71 14.73
CA GLU A 48 -9.45 -6.62 13.72
C GLU A 48 -9.34 -5.20 13.15
N ARG A 49 -10.47 -4.58 12.77
CA ARG A 49 -10.48 -3.20 12.27
C ARG A 49 -10.01 -2.19 13.31
N ILE A 50 -10.51 -2.29 14.54
CA ILE A 50 -10.15 -1.38 15.66
C ILE A 50 -8.65 -1.44 15.93
N GLN A 51 -8.08 -2.65 15.89
CA GLN A 51 -6.64 -2.85 16.10
C GLN A 51 -5.80 -2.54 14.85
N SER A 52 -6.43 -2.23 13.71
CA SER A 52 -5.76 -2.01 12.43
C SER A 52 -4.80 -3.15 12.07
N VAL A 53 -5.25 -4.39 12.25
CA VAL A 53 -4.44 -5.56 11.87
C VAL A 53 -4.14 -5.51 10.37
N THR A 54 -2.89 -5.83 10.02
CA THR A 54 -2.45 -5.84 8.62
C THR A 54 -2.78 -7.15 7.92
N HIS A 55 -2.80 -8.26 8.68
CA HIS A 55 -3.21 -9.58 8.19
C HIS A 55 -4.18 -10.24 9.16
N SER A 56 -5.20 -10.88 8.60
CA SER A 56 -6.12 -11.78 9.30
C SER A 56 -6.98 -12.47 8.25
N PHE A 57 -7.18 -13.78 8.43
CA PHE A 57 -8.18 -14.53 7.67
C PHE A 57 -9.02 -15.31 8.67
N GLY A 58 -10.27 -14.90 8.84
CA GLY A 58 -11.21 -15.56 9.72
C GLY A 58 -12.17 -16.45 8.93
N SER A 59 -12.57 -17.56 9.56
CA SER A 59 -13.60 -18.45 9.02
C SER A 59 -14.33 -19.13 10.17
N GLU A 60 -15.66 -19.14 10.11
CA GLU A 60 -16.49 -19.77 11.12
C GLU A 60 -17.70 -20.46 10.48
N LYS A 61 -18.14 -21.56 11.09
CA LYS A 61 -19.40 -22.21 10.77
C LYS A 61 -20.38 -22.02 11.92
N ASP A 62 -21.49 -21.36 11.66
CA ASP A 62 -22.58 -21.16 12.62
C ASP A 62 -23.36 -22.47 12.85
N SER A 63 -23.99 -22.55 14.02
CA SER A 63 -24.97 -23.54 14.46
C SER A 63 -26.06 -23.86 13.43
N ASN A 64 -26.44 -22.89 12.60
CA ASN A 64 -27.44 -23.03 11.54
C ASN A 64 -26.87 -23.52 10.20
N ASN A 65 -25.65 -24.08 10.18
CA ASN A 65 -24.92 -24.53 8.98
C ASN A 65 -24.51 -23.42 8.00
N TRP A 66 -24.66 -22.15 8.37
CA TRP A 66 -24.06 -21.06 7.62
C TRP A 66 -22.55 -21.08 7.81
N ASN A 67 -21.82 -20.92 6.72
CA ASN A 67 -20.39 -20.66 6.79
C ASN A 67 -20.17 -19.18 6.55
N CYS A 68 -19.13 -18.65 7.17
CA CYS A 68 -18.63 -17.32 6.86
C CYS A 68 -17.11 -17.31 6.85
N SER A 69 -16.56 -16.41 6.05
CA SER A 69 -15.14 -16.14 5.96
C SER A 69 -14.93 -14.65 5.75
N TRP A 70 -13.85 -14.11 6.29
CA TRP A 70 -13.56 -12.69 6.18
C TRP A 70 -12.06 -12.39 6.22
N PHE A 71 -11.72 -11.22 5.71
CA PHE A 71 -10.40 -10.64 5.89
C PHE A 71 -10.45 -9.13 5.73
N HIS A 72 -9.44 -8.46 6.28
CA HIS A 72 -9.20 -7.05 6.11
C HIS A 72 -8.04 -6.81 5.14
N PHE A 73 -8.14 -5.72 4.40
CA PHE A 73 -7.04 -5.22 3.57
C PHE A 73 -6.62 -3.84 4.07
N LEU A 74 -5.34 -3.73 4.41
CA LEU A 74 -4.70 -2.48 4.80
C LEU A 74 -3.38 -2.35 4.03
N CYS A 75 -3.33 -1.41 3.09
CA CYS A 75 -2.17 -1.20 2.24
C CYS A 75 -1.85 0.29 2.13
N LYS A 76 -0.57 0.63 2.06
CA LYS A 76 -0.16 2.02 1.88
C LYS A 76 -0.60 2.50 0.50
N ASN A 77 -1.27 3.65 0.46
CA ASN A 77 -1.55 4.33 -0.80
C ASN A 77 -0.39 5.25 -1.20
N VAL A 78 -0.17 5.43 -2.50
CA VAL A 78 0.82 6.36 -3.05
C VAL A 78 0.20 7.09 -4.24
N THR A 79 -0.10 8.36 -4.04
CA THR A 79 -0.66 9.24 -5.05
C THR A 79 0.47 9.94 -5.79
N VAL A 80 0.71 9.58 -7.05
CA VAL A 80 1.72 10.23 -7.89
C VAL A 80 1.07 11.23 -8.82
N ARG A 81 1.66 12.42 -8.91
CA ARG A 81 1.35 13.42 -9.94
C ARG A 81 2.53 13.59 -10.88
N LEU A 82 2.22 13.64 -12.16
CA LEU A 82 3.15 14.01 -13.23
C LEU A 82 2.94 15.50 -13.52
N PHE A 83 4.00 16.28 -13.41
CA PHE A 83 4.00 17.68 -13.80
C PHE A 83 4.82 17.83 -15.08
N GLU A 84 4.38 18.68 -16.01
CA GLU A 84 5.09 18.86 -17.28
C GLU A 84 6.55 19.29 -17.04
N GLY A 85 7.50 18.53 -17.61
CA GLY A 85 8.93 18.79 -17.49
C GLY A 85 9.54 18.48 -16.11
N LEU A 86 8.81 17.84 -15.19
CA LEU A 86 9.30 17.45 -13.88
C LEU A 86 9.17 15.94 -13.66
N ASP A 87 9.99 15.42 -12.75
CA ASP A 87 9.93 14.03 -12.33
C ASP A 87 8.61 13.71 -11.61
N PRO A 88 8.20 12.43 -11.60
CA PRO A 88 7.05 11.99 -10.81
C PRO A 88 7.18 12.39 -9.34
N GLN A 89 6.12 12.96 -8.77
CA GLN A 89 6.10 13.34 -7.35
C GLN A 89 4.94 12.68 -6.62
N ILE A 90 5.25 12.08 -5.48
CA ILE A 90 4.27 11.62 -4.50
C ILE A 90 3.72 12.85 -3.78
N VAL A 91 2.39 12.95 -3.75
CA VAL A 91 1.69 14.09 -3.17
C VAL A 91 0.67 13.63 -2.13
N ASN A 92 0.47 14.43 -1.10
CA ASN A 92 -0.58 14.19 -0.13
C ASN A 92 -1.92 14.64 -0.73
N PRO A 93 -2.92 13.75 -0.91
CA PRO A 93 -4.24 14.15 -1.38
C PRO A 93 -4.99 15.03 -0.37
N HIS A 94 -4.60 15.01 0.91
CA HIS A 94 -5.20 15.83 1.95
C HIS A 94 -4.48 17.19 2.04
N HIS A 95 -5.24 18.26 1.83
CA HIS A 95 -4.73 19.64 1.72
C HIS A 95 -4.36 20.29 3.05
N ASP A 96 -4.65 19.66 4.19
CA ASP A 96 -4.57 20.28 5.52
C ASP A 96 -3.17 20.28 6.14
N SER A 97 -2.15 19.82 5.40
CA SER A 97 -0.79 19.69 5.90
C SER A 97 0.24 20.47 5.09
N LEU A 98 1.28 20.96 5.77
CA LEU A 98 2.47 21.50 5.12
C LEU A 98 3.00 20.49 4.08
N PRO A 99 3.22 20.90 2.82
CA PRO A 99 3.71 20.00 1.79
C PRO A 99 5.12 19.53 2.15
N GLN A 100 5.25 18.23 2.41
CA GLN A 100 6.55 17.57 2.57
C GLN A 100 6.87 16.82 1.28
N SER A 101 8.15 16.85 0.87
CA SER A 101 8.58 16.19 -0.35
C SER A 101 8.26 14.70 -0.31
N GLN A 102 7.66 14.19 -1.39
CA GLN A 102 7.27 12.80 -1.57
C GLN A 102 6.38 12.21 -0.45
N ALA A 103 5.62 13.06 0.27
CA ALA A 103 4.77 12.60 1.36
C ALA A 103 3.34 12.28 0.88
N ASP A 104 2.83 11.14 1.32
CA ASP A 104 1.42 10.75 1.21
C ASP A 104 1.03 10.02 2.51
N TRP A 105 -0.07 10.41 3.14
CA TRP A 105 -0.53 9.81 4.41
C TRP A 105 -1.79 8.95 4.27
N SER A 106 -2.29 8.80 3.05
CA SER A 106 -3.47 8.00 2.77
C SER A 106 -3.16 6.50 2.77
N TRP A 107 -4.20 5.71 3.03
CA TRP A 107 -4.16 4.25 3.10
C TRP A 107 -5.35 3.69 2.34
N ILE A 108 -5.15 2.57 1.65
CA ILE A 108 -6.24 1.76 1.11
C ILE A 108 -6.70 0.85 2.24
N ARG A 109 -7.97 1.00 2.61
CA ARG A 109 -8.62 0.20 3.67
C ARG A 109 -9.88 -0.43 3.09
N ALA A 110 -9.99 -1.74 3.22
CA ALA A 110 -11.21 -2.46 2.90
C ALA A 110 -11.43 -3.63 3.87
N GLY A 111 -12.65 -4.11 3.97
CA GLY A 111 -13.03 -5.29 4.71
C GLY A 111 -14.01 -6.11 3.90
N PHE A 112 -13.81 -7.43 3.87
CA PHE A 112 -14.65 -8.32 3.07
C PHE A 112 -15.22 -9.40 3.95
N PHE A 113 -16.54 -9.50 4.00
CA PHE A 113 -17.27 -10.52 4.75
C PHE A 113 -18.10 -11.35 3.79
N LEU A 114 -17.83 -12.65 3.74
CA LEU A 114 -18.52 -13.61 2.91
C LEU A 114 -19.32 -14.55 3.81
N LYS A 115 -20.61 -14.74 3.52
CA LYS A 115 -21.51 -15.66 4.23
C LYS A 115 -22.28 -16.50 3.23
N TRP A 116 -22.34 -17.81 3.45
CA TRP A 116 -23.07 -18.71 2.56
C TRP A 116 -23.68 -19.92 3.25
N LEU A 117 -24.77 -20.39 2.68
CA LEU A 117 -25.40 -21.66 3.04
C LEU A 117 -25.09 -22.71 1.96
N PRO A 118 -24.38 -23.81 2.29
CA PRO A 118 -24.09 -24.87 1.34
C PRO A 118 -25.37 -25.49 0.76
N SER A 119 -25.31 -25.89 -0.52
CA SER A 119 -26.40 -26.63 -1.16
C SER A 119 -26.50 -28.03 -0.54
N GLN A 120 -27.61 -28.35 0.13
CA GLN A 120 -27.79 -29.65 0.81
C GLN A 120 -28.30 -30.77 -0.12
N GLY A 121 -27.82 -30.77 -1.37
CA GLY A 121 -28.17 -31.76 -2.38
C GLY A 121 -29.53 -31.55 -3.09
N PRO A 122 -29.85 -32.41 -4.07
CA PRO A 122 -30.98 -32.24 -4.99
C PRO A 122 -32.36 -32.33 -4.34
N ASN A 123 -32.46 -32.87 -3.12
CA ASN A 123 -33.73 -33.08 -2.40
C ASN A 123 -33.99 -32.04 -1.30
N SER A 124 -33.10 -31.05 -1.12
CA SER A 124 -33.29 -30.00 -0.12
C SER A 124 -34.09 -28.84 -0.69
N SER A 125 -35.14 -28.42 0.03
CA SER A 125 -35.94 -27.23 -0.32
C SER A 125 -35.21 -25.92 -0.03
N ASN A 126 -34.06 -25.97 0.66
CA ASN A 126 -33.27 -24.79 1.01
C ASN A 126 -32.37 -24.41 -0.17
N GLN A 127 -32.72 -23.31 -0.81
CA GLN A 127 -31.93 -22.73 -1.89
C GLN A 127 -30.58 -22.23 -1.37
N SER A 128 -29.49 -22.53 -2.10
CA SER A 128 -28.17 -21.99 -1.77
C SER A 128 -28.20 -20.46 -1.84
N CYS A 129 -27.72 -19.82 -0.78
CA CYS A 129 -27.68 -18.37 -0.63
C CYS A 129 -26.25 -17.94 -0.30
N VAL A 130 -25.72 -17.00 -1.07
CA VAL A 130 -24.39 -16.43 -0.90
C VAL A 130 -24.53 -14.92 -0.76
N THR A 131 -23.99 -14.37 0.32
CA THR A 131 -23.93 -12.92 0.55
C THR A 131 -22.48 -12.50 0.76
N LEU A 132 -22.03 -11.54 -0.04
CA LEU A 132 -20.77 -10.83 0.15
C LEU A 132 -21.07 -9.39 0.56
N ILE A 133 -20.38 -8.93 1.59
CA ILE A 133 -20.39 -7.53 2.03
C ILE A 133 -18.97 -6.99 1.86
N CYS A 134 -18.85 -5.93 1.08
CA CYS A 134 -17.59 -5.23 0.85
C CYS A 134 -17.66 -3.85 1.54
N PHE A 135 -16.88 -3.69 2.60
CA PHE A 135 -16.70 -2.44 3.32
C PHE A 135 -15.53 -1.67 2.70
N GLY A 136 -15.76 -0.42 2.30
CA GLY A 136 -14.70 0.41 1.69
C GLY A 136 -14.24 -0.07 0.31
N ALA A 137 -15.11 -0.73 -0.46
CA ALA A 137 -14.78 -1.22 -1.80
C ALA A 137 -14.44 -0.08 -2.78
N SER A 138 -13.40 -0.27 -3.58
CA SER A 138 -13.08 0.65 -4.68
C SER A 138 -14.19 0.67 -5.74
N ILE A 139 -14.29 1.77 -6.48
CA ILE A 139 -15.25 1.92 -7.58
C ILE A 139 -15.01 0.85 -8.65
N GLN A 140 -13.74 0.50 -8.90
CA GLN A 140 -13.35 -0.55 -9.84
C GLN A 140 -13.89 -1.91 -9.39
N LEU A 141 -13.80 -2.23 -8.09
CA LEU A 141 -14.37 -3.47 -7.55
C LEU A 141 -15.90 -3.50 -7.70
N GLN A 142 -16.56 -2.38 -7.44
CA GLN A 142 -18.02 -2.26 -7.64
C GLN A 142 -18.41 -2.58 -9.09
N GLN A 143 -17.74 -1.94 -10.05
CA GLN A 143 -17.95 -2.18 -11.49
C GLN A 143 -17.68 -3.63 -11.91
N ARG A 144 -16.72 -4.31 -11.27
CA ARG A 144 -16.46 -5.74 -11.54
C ARG A 144 -17.61 -6.62 -11.10
N PHE A 145 -18.20 -6.36 -9.93
CA PHE A 145 -19.35 -7.11 -9.45
C PHE A 145 -20.66 -6.76 -10.17
N GLU A 146 -20.83 -5.52 -10.63
CA GLU A 146 -21.94 -5.15 -11.53
C GLU A 146 -21.88 -5.92 -12.85
N ARG A 147 -20.68 -6.08 -13.42
CA ARG A 147 -20.44 -6.92 -14.60
C ARG A 147 -20.70 -8.40 -14.31
N LEU A 148 -20.31 -8.90 -13.13
CA LEU A 148 -20.62 -10.27 -12.71
C LEU A 148 -22.14 -10.49 -12.64
N ALA A 149 -22.89 -9.56 -12.06
CA ALA A 149 -24.34 -9.64 -11.95
C ALA A 149 -25.04 -9.62 -13.32
N SER A 150 -24.42 -9.02 -14.33
CA SER A 150 -24.95 -8.92 -15.69
C SER A 150 -24.67 -10.16 -16.57
N ASN A 151 -23.85 -11.11 -16.10
CA ASN A 151 -23.44 -12.31 -16.86
C ASN A 151 -23.82 -13.59 -16.10
N SER A 152 -24.01 -14.72 -16.77
CA SER A 152 -24.24 -16.03 -16.13
C SER A 152 -23.09 -16.51 -15.22
N ALA A 153 -21.94 -15.84 -15.24
CA ALA A 153 -20.78 -16.14 -14.39
C ALA A 153 -21.06 -16.04 -12.88
N TRP A 154 -22.12 -15.35 -12.44
CA TRP A 154 -22.53 -15.36 -11.02
C TRP A 154 -22.84 -16.77 -10.48
N ARG A 155 -23.19 -17.72 -11.36
CA ARG A 155 -23.47 -19.11 -10.99
C ARG A 155 -22.24 -19.80 -10.40
N ASP A 156 -21.04 -19.47 -10.87
CA ASP A 156 -19.79 -20.01 -10.36
C ASP A 156 -19.59 -19.59 -8.90
N ALA A 157 -19.94 -18.34 -8.55
CA ALA A 157 -19.89 -17.84 -7.19
C ALA A 157 -20.94 -18.47 -6.26
N VAL A 158 -22.01 -19.03 -6.81
CA VAL A 158 -23.02 -19.78 -6.03
C VAL A 158 -22.61 -21.24 -5.85
N SER A 159 -21.93 -21.82 -6.85
CA SER A 159 -21.34 -23.17 -6.77
C SER A 159 -20.17 -23.21 -5.80
N ASP A 160 -19.31 -22.19 -5.85
CA ASP A 160 -18.20 -21.97 -4.94
C ASP A 160 -18.06 -20.48 -4.59
N PRO A 161 -18.45 -20.09 -3.35
CA PRO A 161 -18.38 -18.72 -2.85
C PRO A 161 -17.00 -18.07 -2.89
N TYR A 162 -15.90 -18.84 -2.85
CA TYR A 162 -14.55 -18.28 -2.85
C TYR A 162 -14.18 -17.65 -4.20
N ASN A 163 -14.94 -17.89 -5.27
CA ASN A 163 -14.82 -17.13 -6.52
C ASN A 163 -15.00 -15.62 -6.31
N LEU A 164 -15.78 -15.21 -5.30
CA LEU A 164 -15.92 -13.80 -4.95
C LEU A 164 -14.62 -13.22 -4.38
N PHE A 165 -13.90 -13.99 -3.56
CA PHE A 165 -12.56 -13.61 -3.11
C PHE A 165 -11.54 -13.61 -4.25
N VAL A 166 -11.64 -14.51 -5.23
CA VAL A 166 -10.78 -14.44 -6.44
C VAL A 166 -10.94 -13.10 -7.17
N ILE A 167 -12.18 -12.60 -7.30
CA ILE A 167 -12.45 -11.29 -7.93
C ILE A 167 -11.89 -10.15 -7.09
N ILE A 168 -12.07 -10.21 -5.77
CA ILE A 168 -11.53 -9.21 -4.84
C ILE A 168 -10.00 -9.18 -4.90
N LEU A 169 -9.35 -10.33 -4.76
CA LEU A 169 -7.89 -10.46 -4.76
C LEU A 169 -7.27 -9.97 -6.07
N ASP A 170 -7.94 -10.18 -7.21
CA ASP A 170 -7.47 -9.64 -8.49
C ASP A 170 -7.48 -8.11 -8.50
N GLU A 171 -8.51 -7.49 -7.95
CA GLU A 171 -8.61 -6.04 -7.87
C GLU A 171 -7.61 -5.45 -6.86
N LEU A 172 -7.45 -6.09 -5.70
CA LEU A 172 -6.45 -5.71 -4.70
C LEU A 172 -5.03 -5.84 -5.26
N PHE A 173 -4.77 -6.89 -6.04
CA PHE A 173 -3.49 -7.07 -6.75
C PHE A 173 -3.23 -5.91 -7.71
N LEU A 174 -4.19 -5.55 -8.58
CA LEU A 174 -4.01 -4.47 -9.54
C LEU A 174 -3.71 -3.12 -8.85
N GLN A 175 -4.39 -2.84 -7.73
CA GLN A 175 -4.14 -1.64 -6.94
C GLN A 175 -2.74 -1.64 -6.36
N MET A 176 -2.34 -2.73 -5.71
CA MET A 176 -1.04 -2.84 -5.08
C MET A 176 0.10 -2.84 -6.09
N ASP A 177 -0.02 -3.58 -7.19
CA ASP A 177 0.96 -3.63 -8.28
C ASP A 177 1.16 -2.23 -8.88
N GLY A 178 0.07 -1.52 -9.18
CA GLY A 178 0.11 -0.14 -9.67
C GLY A 178 0.81 0.82 -8.72
N ILE A 179 0.55 0.72 -7.42
CA ILE A 179 1.24 1.53 -6.40
C ILE A 179 2.74 1.24 -6.38
N VAL A 180 3.15 -0.02 -6.45
CA VAL A 180 4.56 -0.41 -6.46
C VAL A 180 5.26 0.11 -7.73
N TRP A 181 4.59 0.09 -8.89
CA TRP A 181 5.13 0.68 -10.12
C TRP A 181 5.31 2.19 -10.00
N ASN A 182 4.28 2.91 -9.54
CA ASN A 182 4.35 4.35 -9.32
C ASN A 182 5.49 4.74 -8.37
N LEU A 183 5.67 3.98 -7.29
CA LEU A 183 6.77 4.19 -6.34
C LEU A 183 8.14 3.86 -6.96
N SER A 184 8.21 2.82 -7.79
CA SER A 184 9.44 2.44 -8.50
C SER A 184 9.88 3.51 -9.49
N ASP A 185 8.93 4.15 -10.19
CA ASP A 185 9.25 5.23 -11.14
C ASP A 185 9.66 6.51 -10.42
N THR A 186 9.00 6.84 -9.31
CA THR A 186 9.41 7.94 -8.42
C THR A 186 10.84 7.70 -7.88
N PHE A 187 11.11 6.47 -7.42
CA PHE A 187 12.45 6.09 -6.96
C PHE A 187 13.49 6.16 -8.07
N ARG A 188 13.15 5.74 -9.31
CA ARG A 188 14.07 5.79 -10.45
C ARG A 188 14.59 7.21 -10.69
N ALA A 189 13.72 8.21 -10.64
CA ALA A 189 14.13 9.61 -10.79
C ALA A 189 15.12 10.05 -9.70
N ILE A 190 14.93 9.58 -8.46
CA ILE A 190 15.85 9.87 -7.35
C ILE A 190 17.19 9.13 -7.54
N GLU A 191 17.14 7.88 -7.97
CA GLU A 191 18.30 7.05 -8.26
C GLU A 191 19.17 7.67 -9.36
N GLU A 192 18.57 8.08 -10.48
CA GLU A 192 19.26 8.75 -11.59
C GLU A 192 19.95 10.04 -11.14
N LYS A 193 19.23 10.92 -10.42
CA LYS A 193 19.83 12.15 -9.86
C LYS A 193 20.98 11.88 -8.90
N THR A 194 20.86 10.86 -8.06
CA THR A 194 21.92 10.51 -7.11
C THR A 194 23.17 10.01 -7.83
N LEU A 195 23.01 9.23 -8.91
CA LEU A 195 24.10 8.74 -9.74
C LEU A 195 24.75 9.87 -10.55
N ASP A 196 23.96 10.76 -11.14
CA ASP A 196 24.47 11.91 -11.88
C ASP A 196 25.33 12.81 -10.99
N ARG A 197 24.94 13.01 -9.73
CA ARG A 197 25.75 13.73 -8.73
C ARG A 197 27.04 13.04 -8.34
N ALA A 198 27.06 11.70 -8.34
CA ALA A 198 28.30 10.97 -8.12
C ALA A 198 29.33 11.27 -9.22
N HIS A 199 28.85 11.61 -10.43
CA HIS A 199 29.68 11.99 -11.57
C HIS A 199 29.92 13.49 -11.69
N SER A 200 28.94 14.33 -11.33
CA SER A 200 29.00 15.78 -11.44
C SER A 200 29.74 16.42 -10.27
N ARG A 201 30.32 17.61 -10.49
CA ARG A 201 31.03 18.38 -9.47
C ARG A 201 30.28 19.64 -9.08
N ASP A 202 28.99 19.73 -9.39
CA ASP A 202 28.20 20.93 -9.12
C ASP A 202 27.90 21.04 -7.61
N PRO A 203 28.43 22.06 -6.91
CA PRO A 203 28.20 22.24 -5.49
C PRO A 203 26.80 22.77 -5.14
N THR A 204 25.98 23.14 -6.12
CA THR A 204 24.65 23.73 -5.91
C THR A 204 23.50 22.71 -5.86
N ASP A 205 23.79 21.45 -6.18
CA ASP A 205 22.77 20.41 -6.30
C ASP A 205 22.50 19.72 -4.93
N GLU A 206 21.62 20.33 -4.11
CA GLU A 206 21.29 19.85 -2.76
C GLU A 206 20.40 18.60 -2.77
N MET A 207 20.66 17.66 -1.87
CA MET A 207 19.95 16.38 -1.82
C MET A 207 18.65 16.48 -1.04
N ASP A 208 17.56 16.03 -1.65
CA ASP A 208 16.27 15.92 -0.99
C ASP A 208 16.21 14.67 -0.10
N PHE A 209 16.87 14.74 1.05
CA PHE A 209 16.85 13.66 2.04
C PHE A 209 15.45 13.40 2.61
N VAL A 210 14.58 14.41 2.61
CA VAL A 210 13.20 14.27 3.08
C VAL A 210 12.41 13.40 2.09
N GLY A 211 12.48 13.71 0.80
CA GLY A 211 11.87 12.91 -0.25
C GLY A 211 12.42 11.49 -0.30
N LEU A 212 13.76 11.35 -0.22
CA LEU A 212 14.45 10.06 -0.15
C LEU A 212 13.94 9.21 1.03
N HIS A 213 13.82 9.80 2.22
CA HIS A 213 13.32 9.14 3.41
C HIS A 213 11.84 8.75 3.28
N ASN A 214 10.99 9.65 2.76
CA ASN A 214 9.57 9.37 2.60
C ASN A 214 9.31 8.25 1.58
N VAL A 215 10.05 8.21 0.47
CA VAL A 215 10.01 7.09 -0.48
C VAL A 215 10.42 5.78 0.20
N ALA A 216 11.52 5.76 0.96
CA ALA A 216 11.94 4.59 1.72
C ALA A 216 10.87 4.11 2.70
N LYS A 217 10.22 5.04 3.41
CA LYS A 217 9.12 4.76 4.32
C LYS A 217 7.92 4.13 3.61
N HIS A 218 7.53 4.63 2.43
CA HIS A 218 6.46 4.03 1.63
C HIS A 218 6.80 2.61 1.18
N ILE A 219 8.06 2.37 0.78
CA ILE A 219 8.53 1.02 0.40
C ILE A 219 8.37 0.04 1.57
N ILE A 220 8.77 0.45 2.78
CA ILE A 220 8.64 -0.37 3.98
C ILE A 220 7.16 -0.73 4.24
N PHE A 221 6.25 0.23 4.16
CA PHE A 221 4.82 -0.04 4.37
C PHE A 221 4.22 -0.94 3.28
N LEU A 222 4.65 -0.80 2.02
CA LEU A 222 4.22 -1.70 0.96
C LEU A 222 4.74 -3.12 1.16
N LYS A 223 5.95 -3.27 1.72
CA LYS A 223 6.51 -4.57 2.05
C LYS A 223 5.70 -5.26 3.13
N GLU A 224 5.38 -4.54 4.20
CA GLU A 224 4.48 -5.00 5.25
C GLU A 224 3.12 -5.43 4.67
N GLY A 225 2.51 -4.58 3.83
CA GLY A 225 1.26 -4.92 3.15
C GLY A 225 1.36 -6.14 2.23
N SER A 226 2.49 -6.34 1.54
CA SER A 226 2.67 -7.47 0.61
C SER A 226 2.83 -8.77 1.35
N ASP A 227 3.54 -8.74 2.47
CA ASP A 227 3.74 -9.92 3.31
C ASP A 227 2.42 -10.28 4.01
N ALA A 228 1.67 -9.27 4.46
CA ALA A 228 0.38 -9.45 5.11
C ALA A 228 -0.69 -10.07 4.21
N ILE A 229 -0.81 -9.64 2.95
CA ILE A 229 -1.77 -10.24 2.01
C ILE A 229 -1.37 -11.66 1.62
N LEU A 230 -0.07 -11.96 1.54
CA LEU A 230 0.42 -13.33 1.30
C LEU A 230 0.04 -14.27 2.44
N LEU A 231 0.24 -13.85 3.70
CA LEU A 231 -0.21 -14.63 4.88
C LEU A 231 -1.73 -14.84 4.89
N THR A 232 -2.49 -13.81 4.53
CA THR A 232 -3.96 -13.90 4.42
C THR A 232 -4.37 -14.92 3.36
N LEU A 233 -3.70 -14.90 2.20
CA LEU A 233 -4.01 -15.80 1.10
C LEU A 233 -3.55 -17.24 1.36
N GLU A 234 -2.44 -17.44 2.09
CA GLU A 234 -2.00 -18.76 2.56
C GLU A 234 -3.08 -19.41 3.45
N ASN A 235 -3.58 -18.67 4.44
CA ASN A 235 -4.64 -19.15 5.33
C ASN A 235 -5.95 -19.40 4.57
N MET A 236 -6.31 -18.51 3.63
CA MET A 236 -7.48 -18.67 2.77
C MET A 236 -7.38 -19.92 1.90
N LEU A 237 -6.22 -20.18 1.28
CA LEU A 237 -5.94 -21.36 0.46
C LEU A 237 -6.01 -22.65 1.28
N ALA A 238 -5.45 -22.65 2.49
CA ALA A 238 -5.49 -23.79 3.39
C ALA A 238 -6.93 -24.12 3.80
N HIS A 239 -7.72 -23.10 4.16
CA HIS A 239 -9.12 -23.28 4.51
C HIS A 239 -9.96 -23.76 3.32
N HIS A 240 -9.80 -23.13 2.15
CA HIS A 240 -10.54 -23.53 0.96
C HIS A 240 -10.22 -24.97 0.53
N LYS A 241 -8.94 -25.38 0.62
CA LYS A 241 -8.53 -26.78 0.40
C LYS A 241 -9.19 -27.74 1.38
N HIS A 242 -9.28 -27.37 2.67
CA HIS A 242 -9.98 -28.17 3.66
C HIS A 242 -11.47 -28.34 3.35
N LEU A 243 -12.14 -27.27 2.88
CA LEU A 243 -13.53 -27.34 2.44
C LEU A 243 -13.72 -28.23 1.21
N LEU A 244 -12.80 -28.18 0.26
CA LEU A 244 -12.78 -29.05 -0.92
C LEU A 244 -12.64 -30.53 -0.52
N GLU A 245 -11.75 -30.84 0.43
CA GLU A 245 -11.49 -32.22 0.90
C GLU A 245 -12.64 -32.79 1.74
N THR A 246 -13.37 -31.94 2.46
CA THR A 246 -14.49 -32.33 3.34
C THR A 246 -15.87 -32.24 2.66
N GLY A 247 -15.94 -31.59 1.50
CA GLY A 247 -17.16 -31.41 0.72
C GLY A 247 -17.67 -32.70 0.06
N SER A 248 -18.96 -32.71 -0.30
CA SER A 248 -19.55 -33.77 -1.13
C SER A 248 -19.04 -33.67 -2.58
N SER A 249 -18.89 -34.80 -3.26
CA SER A 249 -18.35 -34.90 -4.64
C SER A 249 -19.14 -34.13 -5.71
N SER A 250 -20.36 -33.68 -5.41
CA SER A 250 -21.16 -32.84 -6.32
C SER A 250 -20.58 -31.42 -6.40
N GLY A 251 -19.96 -31.08 -7.53
CA GLY A 251 -19.39 -29.74 -7.77
C GLY A 251 -17.88 -29.64 -7.55
N ALA A 252 -17.19 -30.77 -7.37
CA ALA A 252 -15.73 -30.83 -7.16
C ALA A 252 -14.94 -30.05 -8.23
N ASP A 253 -15.33 -30.14 -9.51
CA ASP A 253 -14.66 -29.43 -10.61
C ASP A 253 -14.67 -27.91 -10.43
N ALA A 254 -15.77 -27.34 -9.93
CA ALA A 254 -15.89 -25.90 -9.71
C ALA A 254 -14.99 -25.45 -8.55
N TRP A 255 -14.95 -26.23 -7.47
CA TRP A 255 -14.09 -25.96 -6.31
C TRP A 255 -12.61 -26.13 -6.65
N GLU A 256 -12.24 -27.16 -7.41
CA GLU A 256 -10.87 -27.35 -7.88
C GLU A 256 -10.45 -26.17 -8.79
N ALA A 257 -11.32 -25.73 -9.70
CA ALA A 257 -11.05 -24.56 -10.53
C ALA A 257 -10.83 -23.29 -9.70
N THR A 258 -11.61 -23.06 -8.63
CA THR A 258 -11.40 -21.94 -7.72
C THR A 258 -10.08 -22.05 -6.95
N GLN A 259 -9.72 -23.25 -6.47
CA GLN A 259 -8.45 -23.48 -5.79
C GLN A 259 -7.25 -23.12 -6.68
N VAL A 260 -7.30 -23.51 -7.97
CA VAL A 260 -6.29 -23.13 -8.96
C VAL A 260 -6.25 -21.61 -9.16
N ARG A 261 -7.40 -20.94 -9.26
CA ARG A 261 -7.47 -19.47 -9.40
C ARG A 261 -6.91 -18.74 -8.17
N LEU A 262 -7.21 -19.20 -6.96
CA LEU A 262 -6.64 -18.66 -5.71
C LEU A 262 -5.12 -18.84 -5.70
N LYS A 263 -4.62 -20.02 -6.10
CA LYS A 263 -3.18 -20.28 -6.18
C LYS A 263 -2.49 -19.39 -7.21
N TYR A 264 -3.17 -19.08 -8.31
CA TYR A 264 -2.69 -18.09 -9.27
C TYR A 264 -2.61 -16.68 -8.66
N LYS A 265 -3.59 -16.26 -7.84
CA LYS A 265 -3.51 -14.98 -7.11
C LYS A 265 -2.34 -14.94 -6.13
N ASP A 266 -2.01 -16.06 -5.48
CA ASP A 266 -0.83 -16.18 -4.63
C ASP A 266 0.46 -15.91 -5.40
N GLY A 267 0.62 -16.49 -6.59
CA GLY A 267 1.76 -16.20 -7.48
C GLY A 267 1.85 -14.72 -7.92
N LEU A 268 0.71 -14.06 -8.14
CA LEU A 268 0.68 -12.63 -8.46
C LEU A 268 1.19 -11.77 -7.29
N PHE A 269 0.70 -12.01 -6.07
CA PHE A 269 1.18 -11.28 -4.88
C PHE A 269 2.64 -11.61 -4.54
N GLN A 270 3.11 -12.83 -4.78
CA GLN A 270 4.53 -13.17 -4.64
C GLN A 270 5.40 -12.32 -5.58
N SER A 271 4.93 -12.08 -6.81
CA SER A 271 5.61 -11.21 -7.76
C SER A 271 5.70 -9.76 -7.27
N VAL A 272 4.64 -9.25 -6.63
CA VAL A 272 4.64 -7.93 -5.98
C VAL A 272 5.64 -7.88 -4.83
N SER A 273 5.63 -8.87 -3.91
CA SER A 273 6.56 -8.93 -2.78
C SER A 273 8.02 -8.99 -3.23
N LEU A 274 8.34 -9.75 -4.29
CA LEU A 274 9.67 -9.76 -4.89
C LEU A 274 10.09 -8.38 -5.42
N ARG A 275 9.16 -7.67 -6.08
CA ARG A 275 9.44 -6.32 -6.61
C ARG A 275 9.68 -5.32 -5.49
N VAL A 276 8.84 -5.32 -4.45
CA VAL A 276 9.01 -4.44 -3.29
C VAL A 276 10.32 -4.75 -2.55
N THR A 277 10.66 -6.02 -2.40
CA THR A 277 11.94 -6.45 -1.79
C THR A 277 13.15 -5.99 -2.60
N SER A 278 13.07 -6.04 -3.93
CA SER A 278 14.13 -5.52 -4.81
C SER A 278 14.26 -4.00 -4.68
N LEU A 279 13.13 -3.29 -4.66
CA LEU A 279 13.06 -1.85 -4.51
C LEU A 279 13.64 -1.39 -3.16
N ASP A 280 13.30 -2.07 -2.07
CA ASP A 280 13.86 -1.84 -0.73
C ASP A 280 15.39 -1.95 -0.72
N LYS A 281 15.95 -3.03 -1.30
CA LYS A 281 17.40 -3.21 -1.40
C LYS A 281 18.09 -2.11 -2.21
N ARG A 282 17.50 -1.71 -3.34
CA ARG A 282 18.02 -0.60 -4.17
C ARG A 282 17.95 0.73 -3.42
N MET A 283 16.86 0.98 -2.72
CA MET A 283 16.66 2.15 -1.88
C MET A 283 17.76 2.26 -0.80
N GLN A 284 18.07 1.16 -0.10
CA GLN A 284 19.15 1.15 0.89
C GLN A 284 20.53 1.47 0.26
N ASN A 285 20.80 0.94 -0.94
CA ASN A 285 22.05 1.26 -1.65
C ASN A 285 22.13 2.76 -2.00
N ILE A 286 21.03 3.36 -2.46
CA ILE A 286 20.98 4.78 -2.81
C ILE A 286 21.06 5.66 -1.57
N ILE A 287 20.45 5.29 -0.44
CA ILE A 287 20.64 5.98 0.84
C ILE A 287 22.12 5.99 1.25
N ASN A 288 22.80 4.83 1.17
CA ASN A 288 24.21 4.75 1.53
C ASN A 288 25.09 5.60 0.60
N LEU A 289 24.87 5.55 -0.71
CA LEU A 289 25.57 6.39 -1.67
C LEU A 289 25.34 7.87 -1.38
N SER A 290 24.09 8.24 -1.13
CA SER A 290 23.66 9.60 -0.79
C SER A 290 24.42 10.18 0.40
N PHE A 291 24.51 9.44 1.51
CA PHE A 291 25.29 9.86 2.69
C PHE A 291 26.79 9.96 2.41
N ASN A 292 27.34 9.02 1.63
CA ASN A 292 28.76 9.07 1.26
C ASN A 292 29.08 10.29 0.39
N LEU A 293 28.18 10.68 -0.51
CA LEU A 293 28.34 11.88 -1.34
C LEU A 293 28.26 13.17 -0.51
N ALA A 294 27.27 13.28 0.39
CA ALA A 294 27.15 14.43 1.28
C ALA A 294 28.39 14.59 2.18
N THR A 295 28.86 13.49 2.79
CA THR A 295 30.08 13.50 3.63
C THR A 295 31.32 13.93 2.83
N GLN A 296 31.44 13.49 1.57
CA GLN A 296 32.53 13.91 0.69
C GLN A 296 32.44 15.39 0.33
N GLN A 297 31.23 15.92 0.09
CA GLN A 297 31.01 17.33 -0.18
C GLN A 297 31.39 18.19 1.03
N ASP A 298 30.91 17.85 2.23
CA ASP A 298 31.25 18.55 3.47
C ASP A 298 32.76 18.55 3.72
N SER A 299 33.41 17.39 3.55
CA SER A 299 34.86 17.26 3.70
C SER A 299 35.62 18.16 2.72
N ARG A 300 35.12 18.31 1.47
CA ARG A 300 35.72 19.20 0.47
C ARG A 300 35.51 20.68 0.80
N VAL A 301 34.33 21.05 1.32
CA VAL A 301 34.05 22.42 1.78
C VAL A 301 35.02 22.79 2.91
N VAL A 302 35.15 21.93 3.92
CA VAL A 302 36.11 22.11 5.03
C VAL A 302 37.56 22.21 4.53
N GLN A 303 37.96 21.38 3.56
CA GLN A 303 39.30 21.46 2.96
C GLN A 303 39.53 22.78 2.21
N ARG A 304 38.54 23.28 1.47
CA ARG A 304 38.60 24.57 0.78
C ARG A 304 38.68 25.74 1.75
N ASP A 305 37.92 25.69 2.84
CA ASP A 305 37.96 26.71 3.89
C ASP A 305 39.32 26.71 4.57
N SER A 306 39.87 25.53 4.87
CA SER A 306 41.22 25.39 5.42
C SER A 306 42.30 25.94 4.47
N PHE A 307 42.19 25.65 3.16
CA PHE A 307 43.11 26.20 2.17
C PHE A 307 43.00 27.72 2.08
N SER A 308 41.78 28.26 2.01
CA SER A 308 41.53 29.70 1.95
C SER A 308 42.06 30.41 3.20
N MET A 309 41.85 29.82 4.39
CA MET A 309 42.39 30.33 5.64
C MET A 309 43.93 30.33 5.65
N LYS A 310 44.57 29.27 5.11
CA LYS A 310 46.04 29.25 4.93
C LYS A 310 46.51 30.32 3.95
N THR A 311 45.80 30.57 2.85
CA THR A 311 46.14 31.62 1.90
C THR A 311 45.99 33.00 2.53
N ILE A 312 44.89 33.27 3.23
CA ILE A 312 44.67 34.53 3.95
C ILE A 312 45.78 34.74 4.98
N ALA A 313 46.12 33.71 5.77
CA ALA A 313 47.20 33.77 6.74
C ALA A 313 48.56 34.05 6.08
N ALA A 314 48.87 33.41 4.95
CA ALA A 314 50.11 33.65 4.20
C ALA A 314 50.18 35.08 3.65
N VAL A 315 49.12 35.56 3.01
CA VAL A 315 49.00 36.97 2.54
C VAL A 315 49.20 37.92 3.71
N THR A 316 48.53 37.67 4.83
CA THR A 316 48.65 38.46 6.07
C THR A 316 50.10 38.49 6.57
N LEU A 317 50.79 37.35 6.61
CA LEU A 317 52.19 37.25 7.05
C LEU A 317 53.16 38.00 6.13
N PHE A 318 52.92 38.03 4.83
CA PHE A 318 53.74 38.81 3.89
C PHE A 318 53.49 40.31 3.99
N PHE A 319 52.24 40.73 4.12
CA PHE A 319 51.89 42.15 4.04
C PHE A 319 51.97 42.88 5.38
N LEU A 320 51.83 42.22 6.54
CA LEU A 320 51.98 42.87 7.85
C LEU A 320 53.37 43.49 8.06
N PRO A 321 54.49 42.77 7.87
CA PRO A 321 55.82 43.35 8.03
C PRO A 321 56.08 44.50 7.05
N ILE A 322 55.67 44.33 5.78
CA ILE A 322 55.89 45.32 4.71
C ILE A 322 55.09 46.61 4.98
N SER A 323 53.87 46.50 5.51
CA SER A 323 53.10 47.68 5.89
C SER A 323 53.65 48.37 7.14
N THR A 324 54.21 47.63 8.10
CA THR A 324 54.88 48.24 9.26
C THR A 324 56.18 48.97 8.90
N THR A 325 56.96 48.48 7.93
CA THR A 325 58.18 49.17 7.48
C THR A 325 57.89 50.36 6.57
N ALA A 326 56.84 50.30 5.74
CA ALA A 326 56.41 51.43 4.90
C ALA A 326 55.88 52.62 5.72
N VAL A 327 55.27 52.38 6.89
CA VAL A 327 54.88 53.44 7.84
C VAL A 327 56.11 53.94 8.63
N GLY A 328 57.07 53.07 8.92
CA GLY A 328 58.35 53.46 9.53
C GLY A 328 59.20 54.39 8.65
N ASP A 329 59.19 54.21 7.33
CA ASP A 329 59.94 55.04 6.39
C ASP A 329 59.31 56.43 6.14
N LEU A 330 58.00 56.58 6.38
CA LEU A 330 57.32 57.89 6.33
C LEU A 330 57.65 58.78 7.54
N HIS A 331 58.07 58.20 8.66
CA HIS A 331 58.52 58.94 9.85
C HIS A 331 60.02 59.33 9.80
N SER A 332 60.79 58.74 8.88
CA SER A 332 62.23 59.01 8.68
C SER A 332 62.50 60.19 7.72
N LYS A 333 61.50 60.65 6.94
CA LYS A 333 61.65 61.76 5.98
C LYS A 333 61.18 63.14 6.47
N TYR A 334 60.76 63.26 7.74
CA TYR A 334 60.35 64.53 8.36
C TYR A 334 60.94 64.74 9.77
N GLY A 335 62.15 64.21 10.02
CA GLY A 335 62.93 64.44 11.25
C GLY A 335 64.16 65.28 10.99
#